data_AF-A0A286D685-F1
#
_entry.id   AF-A0A286D685-F1
#
_cell.length_a   1.000
_cell.length_b   1.000
_cell.length_c   1.000
_cell.angle_alpha   90.00
_cell.angle_beta   90.00
_cell.angle_gamma   90.00
#
_symmetry.space_group_name_H-M   'P 1'
#
loop_
_entity.id
_entity.type
_entity.pdbx_description
1 polymer ?
#
loop_
_entity_poly.entity_id
_entity_poly.type
_entity_poly.pdbx_seq_one_letter_code
_entity_poly.pdbx_strand_id
1 'polypeptide(L)'
;MKLLRIVALTACTTTATLAWAGKPAESTPAAAAAIAESTNAVLQGDSRRAVRALAAVPKQDFQDKDAVYRACMLARHADVPVFATDAIADEFVRRILRDYQDYWWHAMKTPARRAEFEATLLARLRDHLGTDAEDVRDMDALEPILQGQLLARGYHAQPGRTLPLRELILWRRQETRPYTVELPEGPYTVRVELLDDFASRGWTAYGRCERGSAGGWATAEALYAVMPSYTEGLDSEAFRVVFLGHETQHFADQNAFPNLAAWELEYRAKLVELALAQEVSAKRLATMTTAQSDDIDSPHTYANKRVVADLTARLGVAPDQVSITRLQRAARDQLVEDTRRRNAAKAR
;
A
#
# COMPACT_ATOMS: atom_id res chain seq x y z
N MET A 1 84.23 11.43 -9.09
CA MET A 1 83.85 10.71 -10.33
C MET A 1 83.44 9.28 -9.98
N LYS A 2 82.14 9.03 -9.79
CA LYS A 2 81.58 7.69 -9.58
C LYS A 2 80.35 7.54 -10.48
N LEU A 3 80.31 6.40 -11.17
CA LEU A 3 79.41 6.05 -12.25
C LEU A 3 77.93 5.99 -11.81
N LEU A 4 77.08 6.42 -12.73
CA LEU A 4 75.62 6.29 -12.74
C LEU A 4 75.23 4.79 -12.76
N ARG A 5 74.41 4.34 -11.80
CA ARG A 5 73.71 3.04 -11.86
C ARG A 5 72.26 3.29 -12.27
N ILE A 6 71.89 2.80 -13.44
CA ILE A 6 70.50 2.73 -13.92
C ILE A 6 69.86 1.53 -13.22
N VAL A 7 68.81 1.79 -12.42
CA VAL A 7 67.92 0.76 -11.87
C VAL A 7 66.69 0.72 -12.77
N ALA A 8 66.47 -0.41 -13.45
CA ALA A 8 65.28 -0.66 -14.22
C ALA A 8 64.10 -0.95 -13.26
N LEU A 9 63.11 -0.05 -13.22
CA LEU A 9 61.85 -0.28 -12.52
C LEU A 9 60.96 -1.17 -13.39
N THR A 10 60.72 -2.41 -12.95
CA THR A 10 59.73 -3.30 -13.55
C THR A 10 58.34 -2.84 -13.11
N ALA A 11 57.56 -2.26 -14.03
CA ALA A 11 56.17 -1.89 -13.78
C ALA A 11 55.31 -3.16 -13.69
N CYS A 12 54.83 -3.48 -12.49
CA CYS A 12 53.85 -4.53 -12.27
C CYS A 12 52.45 -3.94 -12.56
N THR A 13 51.93 -4.20 -13.76
CA THR A 13 50.56 -3.82 -14.12
C THR A 13 49.58 -4.81 -13.50
N THR A 14 49.01 -4.46 -12.35
CA THR A 14 47.83 -5.16 -11.82
C THR A 14 46.62 -4.80 -12.68
N THR A 15 46.24 -5.71 -13.57
CA THR A 15 44.96 -5.67 -14.28
C THR A 15 43.85 -5.91 -13.27
N ALA A 16 43.19 -4.84 -12.82
CA ALA A 16 41.92 -4.95 -12.11
C ALA A 16 40.87 -5.46 -13.10
N THR A 17 40.48 -6.72 -12.97
CA THR A 17 39.30 -7.26 -13.64
C THR A 17 38.08 -6.59 -13.03
N LEU A 18 37.54 -5.59 -13.73
CA LEU A 18 36.17 -5.12 -13.52
C LEU A 18 35.25 -6.31 -13.79
N ALA A 19 34.83 -6.99 -12.72
CA ALA A 19 33.78 -7.98 -12.78
C ALA A 19 32.53 -7.27 -13.32
N TRP A 20 32.14 -7.66 -14.53
CA TRP A 20 30.88 -7.25 -15.11
C TRP A 20 29.77 -7.85 -14.24
N ALA A 21 29.22 -7.05 -13.34
CA ALA A 21 28.00 -7.40 -12.63
C ALA A 21 26.90 -7.47 -13.70
N GLY A 22 26.62 -8.68 -14.17
CA GLY A 22 25.47 -8.95 -15.04
C GLY A 22 24.20 -8.39 -14.39
N LYS A 23 23.20 -8.03 -15.22
CA LYS A 23 21.89 -7.63 -14.70
C LYS A 23 21.43 -8.68 -13.67
N PRO A 24 20.88 -8.25 -12.51
CA PRO A 24 20.36 -9.19 -11.53
C PRO A 24 19.41 -10.15 -12.22
N ALA A 25 19.48 -11.43 -11.83
CA ALA A 25 18.59 -12.43 -12.39
C ALA A 25 17.14 -12.02 -12.08
N GLU A 26 16.29 -11.93 -13.10
CA GLU A 26 14.87 -11.62 -12.93
C GLU A 26 14.07 -12.91 -12.70
N SER A 27 13.01 -12.82 -11.90
CA SER A 27 12.04 -13.91 -11.75
C SER A 27 11.41 -14.27 -13.09
N THR A 28 11.10 -15.56 -13.30
CA THR A 28 10.44 -16.00 -14.53
C THR A 28 9.03 -15.37 -14.66
N PRO A 29 8.46 -15.29 -15.86
CA PRO A 29 7.07 -14.84 -16.04
C PRO A 29 6.06 -15.65 -15.20
N ALA A 30 6.30 -16.95 -15.01
CA ALA A 30 5.46 -17.80 -14.16
C ALA A 30 5.57 -17.40 -12.68
N ALA A 31 6.77 -17.11 -12.18
CA ALA A 31 6.98 -16.60 -10.83
C ALA A 31 6.31 -15.22 -10.65
N ALA A 32 6.46 -14.30 -11.60
CA ALA A 32 5.81 -13.00 -11.56
C ALA A 32 4.27 -13.12 -11.50
N ALA A 33 3.68 -14.02 -12.31
CA ALA A 33 2.25 -14.32 -12.25
C ALA A 33 1.82 -14.91 -10.89
N ALA A 34 2.61 -15.81 -10.32
CA ALA A 34 2.34 -16.37 -8.99
C ALA A 34 2.42 -15.32 -7.88
N ILE A 35 3.33 -14.34 -7.97
CA ILE A 35 3.40 -13.20 -7.05
C ILE A 35 2.14 -12.32 -7.16
N ALA A 36 1.69 -12.02 -8.38
CA ALA A 36 0.49 -11.22 -8.61
C ALA A 36 -0.76 -11.92 -8.06
N GLU A 37 -0.93 -13.20 -8.36
CA GLU A 37 -2.02 -14.02 -7.84
C GLU A 37 -1.99 -14.15 -6.31
N SER A 38 -0.79 -14.37 -5.74
CA SER A 38 -0.60 -14.38 -4.29
C SER A 38 -1.02 -13.07 -3.64
N THR A 39 -0.63 -11.94 -4.24
CA THR A 39 -0.99 -10.61 -3.76
C THR A 39 -2.49 -10.40 -3.80
N ASN A 40 -3.14 -10.74 -4.92
CA ASN A 40 -4.59 -10.63 -5.09
C ASN A 40 -5.34 -11.48 -4.05
N ALA A 41 -4.95 -12.75 -3.89
CA ALA A 41 -5.56 -13.66 -2.94
C ALA A 41 -5.43 -13.18 -1.49
N VAL A 42 -4.26 -12.66 -1.07
CA VAL A 42 -4.13 -12.06 0.28
C VAL A 42 -5.03 -10.84 0.43
N LEU A 43 -5.13 -9.96 -0.56
CA LEU A 43 -6.03 -8.80 -0.47
C LEU A 43 -7.51 -9.19 -0.36
N GLN A 44 -7.89 -10.36 -0.86
CA GLN A 44 -9.22 -10.97 -0.63
C GLN A 44 -9.33 -11.71 0.71
N GLY A 45 -8.24 -11.71 1.50
CA GLY A 45 -8.10 -12.42 2.76
C GLY A 45 -8.09 -13.94 2.60
N ASP A 46 -7.51 -14.49 1.54
CA ASP A 46 -7.38 -15.93 1.31
C ASP A 46 -5.89 -16.33 1.22
N SER A 47 -5.30 -16.68 2.37
CA SER A 47 -3.90 -17.08 2.41
C SER A 47 -3.66 -18.47 1.80
N ARG A 48 -4.67 -19.35 1.76
CA ARG A 48 -4.52 -20.69 1.17
C ARG A 48 -4.36 -20.61 -0.34
N ARG A 49 -5.19 -19.81 -1.00
CA ARG A 49 -5.06 -19.52 -2.44
C ARG A 49 -3.72 -18.85 -2.72
N ALA A 50 -3.31 -17.89 -1.89
CA ALA A 50 -2.03 -17.21 -2.04
C ALA A 50 -0.80 -18.14 -1.95
N VAL A 51 -0.77 -19.02 -0.94
CA VAL A 51 0.29 -20.01 -0.75
C VAL A 51 0.31 -21.04 -1.88
N ARG A 52 -0.86 -21.51 -2.32
CA ARG A 52 -0.98 -22.47 -3.43
C ARG A 52 -0.38 -21.92 -4.72
N ALA A 53 -0.67 -20.67 -5.06
CA ALA A 53 -0.12 -20.02 -6.25
C ALA A 53 1.41 -19.99 -6.24
N LEU A 54 2.01 -19.64 -5.10
CA LEU A 54 3.46 -19.58 -4.94
C LEU A 54 4.13 -20.98 -4.91
N ALA A 55 3.46 -21.97 -4.31
CA ALA A 55 3.95 -23.33 -4.21
C ALA A 55 3.94 -24.06 -5.56
N ALA A 56 3.01 -23.69 -6.47
CA ALA A 56 2.89 -24.28 -7.80
C ALA A 56 4.08 -23.98 -8.73
N VAL A 57 4.87 -22.95 -8.42
CA VAL A 57 6.04 -22.55 -9.23
C VAL A 57 7.33 -22.99 -8.53
N PRO A 58 8.32 -23.56 -9.27
CA PRO A 58 9.58 -24.00 -8.70
C PRO A 58 10.34 -22.88 -7.98
N LYS A 59 11.05 -23.21 -6.88
CA LYS A 59 11.77 -22.22 -6.06
C LYS A 59 12.79 -21.42 -6.87
N GLN A 60 13.50 -22.07 -7.80
CA GLN A 60 14.54 -21.45 -8.62
C GLN A 60 14.03 -20.39 -9.61
N ASP A 61 12.72 -20.34 -9.84
CA ASP A 61 12.10 -19.37 -10.74
C ASP A 61 11.92 -17.99 -10.10
N PHE A 62 12.07 -17.91 -8.77
CA PHE A 62 11.95 -16.67 -8.00
C PHE A 62 13.34 -16.14 -7.68
N GLN A 63 13.57 -14.85 -7.96
CA GLN A 63 14.84 -14.18 -7.70
C GLN A 63 14.69 -13.05 -6.67
N ASP A 64 15.76 -12.73 -5.96
CA ASP A 64 15.86 -11.60 -5.03
C ASP A 64 14.66 -11.49 -4.06
N LYS A 65 13.97 -10.34 -4.08
CA LYS A 65 12.81 -10.04 -3.23
C LYS A 65 11.65 -11.00 -3.43
N ASP A 66 11.52 -11.62 -4.61
CA ASP A 66 10.46 -12.60 -4.90
C ASP A 66 10.77 -13.93 -4.22
N ALA A 67 12.04 -14.34 -4.19
CA ALA A 67 12.48 -15.51 -3.46
C ALA A 67 12.25 -15.34 -1.95
N VAL A 68 12.59 -14.16 -1.40
CA VAL A 68 12.37 -13.81 0.01
C VAL A 68 10.87 -13.83 0.34
N TYR A 69 10.05 -13.17 -0.48
CA TYR A 69 8.60 -13.15 -0.28
C TYR A 69 7.99 -14.54 -0.34
N ARG A 70 8.34 -15.35 -1.34
CA ARG A 70 7.86 -16.73 -1.45
C ARG A 70 8.20 -17.53 -0.20
N ALA A 71 9.46 -17.51 0.22
CA ALA A 71 9.92 -18.25 1.40
C ALA A 71 9.15 -17.81 2.65
N CYS A 72 8.99 -16.50 2.86
CA CYS A 72 8.24 -15.99 4.00
C CYS A 72 6.76 -16.39 3.93
N MET A 73 6.09 -16.27 2.78
CA MET A 73 4.68 -16.62 2.64
C MET A 73 4.40 -18.08 2.97
N LEU A 74 5.25 -18.99 2.49
CA LEU A 74 5.13 -20.42 2.81
C LEU A 74 5.32 -20.69 4.31
N ALA A 75 6.19 -19.95 4.99
CA ALA A 75 6.41 -20.08 6.43
C ALA A 75 5.31 -19.41 7.28
N ARG A 76 4.95 -18.17 6.96
CA ARG A 76 3.96 -17.33 7.67
C ARG A 76 2.60 -18.01 7.72
N HIS A 77 2.21 -18.67 6.64
CA HIS A 77 0.90 -19.30 6.47
C HIS A 77 0.99 -20.84 6.48
N ALA A 78 2.02 -21.38 7.13
CA ALA A 78 2.18 -22.82 7.38
C ALA A 78 1.12 -23.33 8.38
N ASP A 79 1.45 -24.27 9.27
CA ASP A 79 0.48 -24.88 10.18
C ASP A 79 0.25 -24.11 11.48
N VAL A 80 1.20 -23.26 11.87
CA VAL A 80 1.13 -22.42 13.07
C VAL A 80 1.28 -20.93 12.73
N PRO A 81 0.60 -20.02 13.45
CA PRO A 81 0.80 -18.59 13.30
C PRO A 81 2.25 -18.18 13.62
N VAL A 82 2.80 -17.28 12.81
CA VAL A 82 4.12 -16.67 13.04
C VAL A 82 3.92 -15.22 13.43
N PHE A 83 4.22 -14.90 14.68
CA PHE A 83 4.04 -13.56 15.22
C PHE A 83 5.26 -12.67 14.98
N ALA A 84 5.04 -11.49 14.41
CA ALA A 84 6.05 -10.44 14.25
C ALA A 84 5.85 -9.38 15.36
N THR A 85 6.17 -9.76 16.60
CA THR A 85 5.91 -8.91 17.79
C THR A 85 7.10 -8.79 18.75
N ASP A 86 8.17 -9.55 18.52
CA ASP A 86 9.29 -9.69 19.48
C ASP A 86 10.05 -8.38 19.73
N ALA A 87 10.05 -7.47 18.74
CA ALA A 87 10.68 -6.15 18.86
C ALA A 87 9.89 -5.16 19.74
N ILE A 88 8.64 -5.46 20.11
CA ILE A 88 7.79 -4.57 20.90
C ILE A 88 8.10 -4.80 22.38
N ALA A 89 8.67 -3.80 23.05
CA ALA A 89 9.07 -3.91 24.46
C ALA A 89 7.87 -3.91 25.42
N ASP A 90 6.85 -3.08 25.16
CA ASP A 90 5.65 -3.00 26.00
C ASP A 90 4.83 -4.30 25.90
N GLU A 91 4.64 -4.97 27.04
CA GLU A 91 3.99 -6.28 27.09
C GLU A 91 2.52 -6.24 26.69
N PHE A 92 1.81 -5.16 27.03
CA PHE A 92 0.41 -4.98 26.66
C PHE A 92 0.29 -4.83 25.15
N VAL A 93 1.05 -3.89 24.56
CA VAL A 93 1.05 -3.64 23.11
C VAL A 93 1.45 -4.91 22.35
N ARG A 94 2.48 -5.63 22.82
CA ARG A 94 2.92 -6.91 22.23
C ARG A 94 1.79 -7.94 22.23
N ARG A 95 1.03 -8.04 23.32
CA ARG A 95 -0.07 -9.00 23.47
C ARG A 95 -1.25 -8.66 22.56
N ILE A 96 -1.66 -7.39 22.52
CA ILE A 96 -2.70 -6.90 21.61
C ILE A 96 -2.34 -7.24 20.16
N LEU A 97 -1.14 -6.88 19.70
CA LEU A 97 -0.76 -7.15 18.31
C LEU A 97 -0.67 -8.66 18.03
N ARG A 98 -0.25 -9.47 19.00
CA ARG A 98 -0.24 -10.94 18.86
C ARG A 98 -1.66 -11.48 18.63
N ASP A 99 -2.66 -10.99 19.34
CA ASP A 99 -4.06 -11.42 19.14
C ASP A 99 -4.61 -11.00 17.77
N TYR A 100 -4.28 -9.79 17.30
CA TYR A 100 -4.62 -9.39 15.95
C TYR A 100 -3.93 -10.26 14.89
N GLN A 101 -2.65 -10.59 15.06
CA GLN A 101 -1.92 -11.47 14.13
C GLN A 101 -2.44 -12.92 14.14
N ASP A 102 -2.88 -13.42 15.30
CA ASP A 102 -3.56 -14.71 15.44
C ASP A 102 -4.89 -14.69 14.68
N TYR A 103 -5.71 -13.66 14.91
CA TYR A 103 -6.95 -13.41 14.19
C TYR A 103 -6.71 -13.36 12.67
N TRP A 104 -5.78 -12.53 12.20
CA TRP A 104 -5.48 -12.38 10.77
C TRP A 104 -5.07 -13.69 10.13
N TRP A 105 -4.21 -14.46 10.79
CA TRP A 105 -3.75 -15.75 10.30
C TRP A 105 -4.92 -16.73 10.12
N HIS A 106 -5.76 -16.87 11.16
CA HIS A 106 -6.91 -17.78 11.13
C HIS A 106 -7.98 -17.33 10.13
N ALA A 107 -8.32 -16.04 10.14
CA ALA A 107 -9.30 -15.42 9.27
C ALA A 107 -8.92 -15.50 7.79
N MET A 108 -7.62 -15.42 7.47
CA MET A 108 -7.14 -15.62 6.10
C MET A 108 -7.09 -17.09 5.69
N LYS A 109 -6.74 -17.99 6.61
CA LYS A 109 -6.63 -19.42 6.34
C LYS A 109 -8.00 -20.09 6.20
N THR A 110 -9.05 -19.56 6.84
CA THR A 110 -10.42 -20.10 6.77
C THR A 110 -11.45 -18.96 6.66
N PRO A 111 -11.61 -18.36 5.45
CA PRO A 111 -12.49 -17.20 5.24
C PRO A 111 -13.94 -17.40 5.70
N ALA A 112 -14.48 -18.62 5.58
CA ALA A 112 -15.85 -18.94 5.99
C ALA A 112 -16.10 -18.78 7.50
N ARG A 113 -15.04 -18.73 8.33
CA ARG A 113 -15.13 -18.62 9.80
C ARG A 113 -14.65 -17.28 10.34
N ARG A 114 -14.51 -16.25 9.49
CA ARG A 114 -14.03 -14.91 9.90
C ARG A 114 -14.79 -14.32 11.07
N ALA A 115 -16.12 -14.45 11.08
CA ALA A 115 -16.96 -13.96 12.17
C ALA A 115 -16.63 -14.63 13.51
N GLU A 116 -16.34 -15.93 13.51
CA GLU A 116 -15.95 -16.67 14.73
C GLU A 116 -14.59 -16.21 15.25
N PHE A 117 -13.61 -16.01 14.35
CA PHE A 117 -12.30 -15.52 14.75
C PHE A 117 -12.35 -14.07 15.24
N GLU A 118 -13.21 -13.23 14.67
CA GLU A 118 -13.44 -11.87 15.14
C GLU A 118 -14.10 -11.84 16.53
N ALA A 119 -15.07 -12.72 16.78
CA ALA A 119 -15.66 -12.88 18.11
C ALA A 119 -14.61 -13.33 19.14
N THR A 120 -13.68 -14.19 18.73
CA THR A 120 -12.55 -14.62 19.57
C THR A 120 -11.61 -13.44 19.87
N LEU A 121 -11.27 -12.63 18.86
CA LEU A 121 -10.47 -11.41 19.03
C LEU A 121 -11.14 -10.46 20.02
N LEU A 122 -12.44 -10.16 19.83
CA LEU A 122 -13.22 -9.31 20.72
C LEU A 122 -13.15 -9.81 22.18
N ALA A 123 -13.34 -11.11 22.41
CA ALA A 123 -13.29 -11.68 23.75
C ALA A 123 -11.91 -11.49 24.42
N ARG A 124 -10.82 -11.71 23.68
CA ARG A 124 -9.45 -11.50 24.21
C ARG A 124 -9.15 -10.04 24.48
N LEU A 125 -9.56 -9.14 23.58
CA LEU A 125 -9.36 -7.71 23.78
C LEU A 125 -10.14 -7.20 25.00
N ARG A 126 -11.37 -7.70 25.23
CA ARG A 126 -12.13 -7.38 26.46
C ARG A 126 -11.41 -7.85 27.72
N ASP A 127 -10.87 -9.05 27.72
CA ASP A 127 -10.07 -9.56 28.84
C ASP A 127 -8.85 -8.68 29.12
N HIS A 128 -8.15 -8.24 28.07
CA HIS A 128 -6.97 -7.37 28.22
C HIS A 128 -7.30 -5.95 28.68
N LEU A 129 -8.47 -5.42 28.33
CA LEU A 129 -8.94 -4.10 28.76
C LEU A 129 -9.62 -4.12 30.14
N GLY A 130 -10.06 -5.30 30.61
CA GLY A 130 -10.64 -5.47 31.94
C GLY A 130 -11.88 -4.58 32.15
N THR A 131 -11.91 -3.87 33.28
CA THR A 131 -13.03 -3.01 33.69
C THR A 131 -13.36 -1.92 32.67
N ASP A 132 -12.37 -1.45 31.90
CA ASP A 132 -12.60 -0.42 30.87
C ASP A 132 -13.49 -0.92 29.72
N ALA A 133 -13.61 -2.25 29.53
CA ALA A 133 -14.40 -2.87 28.47
C ALA A 133 -15.47 -3.85 28.97
N GLU A 134 -15.85 -3.77 30.25
CA GLU A 134 -16.78 -4.71 30.89
C GLU A 134 -18.16 -4.73 30.19
N ASP A 135 -18.68 -3.55 29.86
CA ASP A 135 -19.99 -3.38 29.20
C ASP A 135 -19.93 -3.37 27.67
N VAL A 136 -18.73 -3.36 27.08
CA VAL A 136 -18.56 -3.34 25.63
C VAL A 136 -19.03 -4.65 25.00
N ARG A 137 -19.82 -4.56 23.93
CA ARG A 137 -20.45 -5.73 23.28
C ARG A 137 -19.92 -6.05 21.89
N ASP A 138 -19.27 -5.09 21.24
CA ASP A 138 -18.76 -5.23 19.89
C ASP A 138 -17.41 -4.52 19.73
N MET A 139 -16.78 -4.74 18.58
CA MET A 139 -15.48 -4.17 18.25
C MET A 139 -15.55 -2.64 18.09
N ASP A 140 -16.62 -2.09 17.53
CA ASP A 140 -16.70 -0.67 17.19
C ASP A 140 -16.74 0.20 18.47
N ALA A 141 -17.37 -0.32 19.54
CA ALA A 141 -17.32 0.29 20.86
C ALA A 141 -16.01 -0.01 21.63
N LEU A 142 -15.32 -1.12 21.33
CA LEU A 142 -14.05 -1.49 21.99
C LEU A 142 -12.86 -0.68 21.46
N GLU A 143 -12.80 -0.49 20.15
CA GLU A 143 -11.65 0.04 19.43
C GLU A 143 -11.23 1.45 19.91
N PRO A 144 -12.14 2.41 20.22
CA PRO A 144 -11.76 3.69 20.81
C PRO A 144 -11.07 3.56 22.18
N ILE A 145 -11.54 2.62 23.02
CA ILE A 145 -10.96 2.36 24.34
C ILE A 145 -9.56 1.76 24.17
N LEU A 146 -9.42 0.78 23.27
CA LEU A 146 -8.14 0.20 22.91
C LEU A 146 -7.16 1.26 22.39
N GLN A 147 -7.61 2.14 21.50
CA GLN A 147 -6.81 3.23 20.96
C GLN A 147 -6.29 4.16 22.07
N GLY A 148 -7.14 4.51 23.05
CA GLY A 148 -6.74 5.31 24.21
C GLY A 148 -5.67 4.62 25.06
N GLN A 149 -5.82 3.32 25.33
CA GLN A 149 -4.85 2.53 26.11
C GLN A 149 -3.50 2.37 25.38
N LEU A 150 -3.52 2.21 24.05
CA LEU A 150 -2.31 2.16 23.23
C LEU A 150 -1.60 3.52 23.20
N LEU A 151 -2.36 4.61 23.06
CA LEU A 151 -1.81 5.97 23.05
C LEU A 151 -1.15 6.33 24.38
N ALA A 152 -1.76 5.96 25.51
CA ALA A 152 -1.17 6.13 26.84
C ALA A 152 0.19 5.41 27.01
N ARG A 153 0.48 4.42 26.14
CA ARG A 153 1.74 3.67 26.09
C ARG A 153 2.68 4.13 24.97
N GLY A 154 2.36 5.26 24.32
CA GLY A 154 3.19 5.84 23.26
C GLY A 154 2.98 5.23 21.88
N TYR A 155 1.87 4.52 21.66
CA TYR A 155 1.51 3.96 20.36
C TYR A 155 0.24 4.61 19.83
N HIS A 156 0.36 5.29 18.71
CA HIS A 156 -0.80 5.62 17.88
C HIS A 156 -1.33 4.33 17.24
N ALA A 157 -2.65 4.27 17.06
CA ALA A 157 -3.31 3.11 16.49
C ALA A 157 -4.40 3.53 15.49
N GLN A 158 -4.51 2.77 14.42
CA GLN A 158 -5.66 2.79 13.50
C GLN A 158 -6.32 1.41 13.56
N PRO A 159 -7.28 1.21 14.48
CA PRO A 159 -8.17 0.07 14.45
C PRO A 159 -9.29 0.30 13.41
N GLY A 160 -10.26 -0.61 13.37
CA GLY A 160 -11.41 -0.52 12.46
C GLY A 160 -11.46 -1.71 11.51
N ARG A 161 -11.95 -1.47 10.29
CA ARG A 161 -12.05 -2.49 9.26
C ARG A 161 -11.46 -2.01 7.95
N THR A 162 -10.37 -2.66 7.55
CA THR A 162 -9.88 -2.66 6.17
C THR A 162 -10.36 -3.96 5.55
N LEU A 163 -11.39 -3.90 4.70
CA LEU A 163 -12.05 -5.11 4.22
C LEU A 163 -11.04 -6.13 3.64
N PRO A 164 -11.21 -7.42 3.95
CA PRO A 164 -12.34 -7.99 4.69
C PRO A 164 -12.17 -8.07 6.22
N LEU A 165 -11.01 -7.70 6.78
CA LEU A 165 -10.63 -8.03 8.16
C LEU A 165 -10.66 -6.81 9.09
N ARG A 166 -10.76 -7.06 10.40
CA ARG A 166 -10.44 -6.07 11.43
C ARG A 166 -8.97 -5.66 11.32
N GLU A 167 -8.72 -4.37 11.42
CA GLU A 167 -7.42 -3.75 11.21
C GLU A 167 -6.76 -3.37 12.54
N LEU A 168 -5.43 -3.38 12.54
CA LEU A 168 -4.62 -2.73 13.56
C LEU A 168 -3.28 -2.30 12.98
N ILE A 169 -3.20 -1.02 12.60
CA ILE A 169 -1.94 -0.34 12.30
C ILE A 169 -1.45 0.32 13.60
N LEU A 170 -0.17 0.14 13.93
CA LEU A 170 0.47 0.67 15.14
C LEU A 170 1.78 1.38 14.80
N TRP A 171 1.93 2.61 15.27
CA TRP A 171 3.14 3.40 15.08
C TRP A 171 3.44 4.29 16.28
N ARG A 172 4.70 4.71 16.43
CA ARG A 172 5.14 5.55 17.55
C ARG A 172 5.39 6.99 17.15
N ARG A 173 5.91 7.23 15.95
CA ARG A 173 6.30 8.56 15.50
C ARG A 173 5.28 9.12 14.53
N GLN A 174 4.75 10.29 14.86
CA GLN A 174 3.83 11.04 14.00
C GLN A 174 4.28 12.49 13.92
N GLU A 175 4.39 13.01 12.70
CA GLU A 175 4.67 14.42 12.44
C GLU A 175 3.50 15.03 11.66
N THR A 176 2.87 16.06 12.22
CA THR A 176 1.80 16.80 11.55
C THR A 176 2.37 17.94 10.72
N ARG A 177 2.06 17.99 9.43
CA ARG A 177 2.50 19.04 8.51
C ARG A 177 1.37 19.51 7.58
N PRO A 178 1.23 20.82 7.35
CA PRO A 178 0.37 21.31 6.28
C PRO A 178 1.05 21.12 4.92
N TYR A 179 0.26 20.75 3.92
CA TYR A 179 0.68 20.71 2.52
C TYR A 179 -0.31 21.47 1.65
N THR A 180 0.20 22.30 0.73
CA THR A 180 -0.57 22.85 -0.38
C THR A 180 -0.33 21.99 -1.60
N VAL A 181 -1.39 21.36 -2.10
CA VAL A 181 -1.34 20.45 -3.25
C VAL A 181 -2.06 21.12 -4.42
N GLU A 182 -1.34 21.25 -5.54
CA GLU A 182 -1.87 21.80 -6.78
C GLU A 182 -2.64 20.70 -7.54
N LEU A 183 -3.90 20.47 -7.16
CA LEU A 183 -4.76 19.57 -7.92
C LEU A 183 -5.11 20.19 -9.29
N PRO A 184 -5.47 19.37 -10.30
CA PRO A 184 -5.80 19.89 -11.63
C PRO A 184 -6.97 20.89 -11.64
N GLU A 185 -7.83 20.86 -10.63
CA GLU A 185 -9.02 21.71 -10.48
C GLU A 185 -8.82 22.92 -9.54
N GLY A 186 -7.65 23.03 -8.89
CA GLY A 186 -7.31 24.14 -8.00
C GLY A 186 -6.48 23.69 -6.79
N PRO A 187 -5.85 24.63 -6.07
CA PRO A 187 -5.05 24.31 -4.91
C PRO A 187 -5.91 23.88 -3.71
N TYR A 188 -5.44 22.88 -2.97
CA TYR A 188 -6.01 22.46 -1.69
C TYR A 188 -4.95 22.49 -0.61
N THR A 189 -5.32 22.97 0.58
CA THR A 189 -4.47 22.86 1.77
C THR A 189 -5.00 21.75 2.65
N VAL A 190 -4.16 20.75 2.91
CA VAL A 190 -4.49 19.57 3.71
C VAL A 190 -3.51 19.42 4.86
N ARG A 191 -4.01 18.94 6.00
CA ARG A 191 -3.18 18.46 7.10
C ARG A 191 -2.72 17.04 6.75
N VAL A 192 -1.44 16.79 6.85
CA VAL A 192 -0.85 15.46 6.61
C VAL A 192 -0.15 14.99 7.88
N GLU A 193 -0.51 13.80 8.33
CA GLU A 193 0.15 13.07 9.40
C GLU A 193 1.19 12.12 8.78
N LEU A 194 2.47 12.43 8.95
CA LEU A 194 3.57 11.57 8.52
C LEU A 194 3.83 10.51 9.59
N LEU A 195 3.49 9.26 9.30
CA LEU A 195 3.51 8.15 10.25
C LEU A 195 4.80 7.33 10.07
N ASP A 196 5.51 7.05 11.15
CA ASP A 196 6.74 6.27 11.13
C ASP A 196 6.96 5.51 12.44
N ASP A 197 8.03 4.70 12.48
CA ASP A 197 8.38 3.86 13.63
C ASP A 197 7.25 2.88 13.95
N PHE A 198 6.87 2.11 12.94
CA PHE A 198 5.76 1.16 12.98
C PHE A 198 6.09 -0.09 13.78
N ALA A 199 5.17 -0.47 14.66
CA ALA A 199 5.09 -1.82 15.23
C ALA A 199 4.22 -2.75 14.36
N SER A 200 3.26 -2.21 13.62
CA SER A 200 2.40 -2.95 12.69
C SER A 200 1.96 -2.04 11.55
N ARG A 201 2.07 -2.50 10.30
CA ARG A 201 1.48 -1.83 9.12
C ARG A 201 0.13 -2.46 8.71
N GLY A 202 -0.48 -3.21 9.62
CA GLY A 202 -1.80 -3.79 9.43
C GLY A 202 -1.80 -5.18 8.79
N TRP A 203 -3.00 -5.72 8.65
CA TRP A 203 -3.20 -7.12 8.27
C TRP A 203 -2.71 -7.44 6.86
N THR A 204 -2.81 -6.50 5.92
CA THR A 204 -2.33 -6.70 4.54
C THR A 204 -0.81 -6.76 4.47
N ALA A 205 -0.10 -6.04 5.33
CA ALA A 205 1.35 -6.11 5.45
C ALA A 205 1.77 -7.43 6.08
N TYR A 206 1.13 -7.80 7.20
CA TYR A 206 1.35 -9.09 7.86
C TYR A 206 1.10 -10.27 6.90
N GLY A 207 -0.05 -10.24 6.20
CA GLY A 207 -0.46 -11.30 5.29
C GLY A 207 0.43 -11.43 4.06
N ARG A 208 1.15 -10.36 3.68
CA ARG A 208 2.10 -10.33 2.56
C ARG A 208 3.56 -10.23 3.02
N CYS A 209 3.87 -10.67 4.24
CA CYS A 209 5.25 -10.71 4.70
C CYS A 209 6.00 -9.36 4.55
N GLU A 210 5.32 -8.27 4.88
CA GLU A 210 5.84 -6.90 4.82
C GLU A 210 6.25 -6.42 3.41
N ARG A 211 5.97 -7.20 2.36
CA ARG A 211 6.30 -6.84 0.97
C ARG A 211 5.53 -5.60 0.48
N GLY A 212 4.37 -5.33 1.05
CA GLY A 212 3.60 -4.14 0.77
C GLY A 212 2.54 -3.88 1.82
N SER A 213 2.20 -2.61 2.01
CA SER A 213 1.14 -2.10 2.87
C SER A 213 0.35 -1.04 2.11
N ALA A 214 -0.66 -0.42 2.75
CA ALA A 214 -1.17 0.85 2.28
C ALA A 214 -0.02 1.90 2.24
N GLY A 215 -0.04 2.78 1.25
CA GLY A 215 0.84 3.95 1.18
C GLY A 215 0.37 5.06 2.11
N GLY A 216 -0.94 5.20 2.25
CA GLY A 216 -1.59 6.17 3.11
C GLY A 216 -3.10 6.11 2.93
N TRP A 217 -3.82 7.04 3.55
CA TRP A 217 -5.26 7.18 3.39
C TRP A 217 -5.72 8.61 3.71
N ALA A 218 -6.87 8.99 3.16
CA ALA A 218 -7.59 10.21 3.51
C ALA A 218 -8.69 9.95 4.57
N THR A 219 -8.92 10.96 5.41
CA THR A 219 -10.10 11.10 6.28
C THR A 219 -10.78 12.43 5.96
N ALA A 220 -11.89 12.74 6.62
CA ALA A 220 -12.54 14.04 6.46
C ALA A 220 -11.67 15.21 6.98
N GLU A 221 -10.68 14.94 7.83
CA GLU A 221 -9.88 15.95 8.52
C GLU A 221 -8.42 16.04 8.06
N ALA A 222 -7.82 14.91 7.66
CA ALA A 222 -6.39 14.82 7.35
C ALA A 222 -6.06 13.65 6.41
N LEU A 223 -4.86 13.72 5.83
CA LEU A 223 -4.22 12.62 5.13
C LEU A 223 -3.20 11.95 6.04
N TYR A 224 -3.03 10.65 5.93
CA TYR A 224 -2.11 9.86 6.74
C TYR A 224 -1.12 9.16 5.82
N ALA A 225 0.18 9.48 5.94
CA ALA A 225 1.23 8.93 5.09
C ALA A 225 2.03 7.85 5.82
N VAL A 226 2.08 6.63 5.27
CA VAL A 226 2.93 5.54 5.80
C VAL A 226 4.35 5.75 5.28
N MET A 227 5.19 6.45 6.06
CA MET A 227 6.53 6.90 5.63
C MET A 227 7.43 5.81 5.06
N PRO A 228 7.47 4.56 5.59
CA PRO A 228 8.25 3.48 4.99
C PRO A 228 7.90 3.14 3.54
N SER A 229 6.74 3.56 3.04
CA SER A 229 6.32 3.39 1.64
C SER A 229 6.98 4.39 0.67
N TYR A 230 7.61 5.46 1.18
CA TYR A 230 8.16 6.56 0.38
C TYR A 230 9.69 6.63 0.51
N THR A 231 10.36 5.54 0.13
CA THR A 231 11.83 5.41 0.23
C THR A 231 12.61 6.37 -0.66
N GLU A 232 11.97 6.92 -1.70
CA GLU A 232 12.52 7.91 -2.63
C GLU A 232 12.48 9.34 -2.07
N GLY A 233 11.92 9.53 -0.87
CA GLY A 233 11.82 10.83 -0.20
C GLY A 233 10.53 11.59 -0.50
N LEU A 234 10.29 12.65 0.27
CA LEU A 234 9.05 13.45 0.22
C LEU A 234 8.96 14.36 -1.01
N ASP A 235 10.06 14.57 -1.72
CA ASP A 235 10.08 15.33 -2.97
C ASP A 235 9.82 14.45 -4.20
N SER A 236 9.78 13.13 -4.04
CA SER A 236 9.51 12.16 -5.12
C SER A 236 8.08 12.26 -5.64
N GLU A 237 7.85 11.85 -6.88
CA GLU A 237 6.50 11.72 -7.42
C GLU A 237 5.68 10.64 -6.72
N ALA A 238 6.34 9.60 -6.17
CA ALA A 238 5.67 8.60 -5.35
C ALA A 238 4.97 9.24 -4.13
N PHE A 239 5.60 10.24 -3.50
CA PHE A 239 4.97 10.99 -2.43
C PHE A 239 4.07 12.12 -2.96
N ARG A 240 4.59 13.00 -3.81
CA ARG A 240 3.88 14.23 -4.22
C ARG A 240 2.68 14.01 -5.12
N VAL A 241 2.70 12.95 -5.93
CA VAL A 241 1.64 12.68 -6.91
C VAL A 241 0.83 11.46 -6.48
N VAL A 242 1.49 10.31 -6.28
CA VAL A 242 0.79 9.05 -6.01
C VAL A 242 0.16 9.02 -4.62
N PHE A 243 0.71 9.75 -3.65
CA PHE A 243 0.09 9.94 -2.35
C PHE A 243 -0.62 11.29 -2.23
N LEU A 244 0.11 12.40 -2.20
CA LEU A 244 -0.49 13.71 -1.95
C LEU A 244 -1.55 14.06 -2.99
N GLY A 245 -1.25 13.92 -4.29
CA GLY A 245 -2.24 14.18 -5.34
C GLY A 245 -3.47 13.28 -5.23
N HIS A 246 -3.27 11.97 -5.09
CA HIS A 246 -4.33 10.98 -4.98
C HIS A 246 -5.23 11.19 -3.75
N GLU A 247 -4.63 11.21 -2.55
CA GLU A 247 -5.36 11.31 -1.29
C GLU A 247 -5.97 12.70 -1.09
N THR A 248 -5.34 13.76 -1.62
CA THR A 248 -5.98 15.10 -1.61
C THR A 248 -7.19 15.14 -2.53
N GLN A 249 -7.19 14.40 -3.64
CA GLN A 249 -8.37 14.28 -4.49
C GLN A 249 -9.50 13.54 -3.76
N HIS A 250 -9.19 12.45 -3.04
CA HIS A 250 -10.17 11.80 -2.17
C HIS A 250 -10.74 12.76 -1.11
N PHE A 251 -9.88 13.49 -0.41
CA PHE A 251 -10.29 14.49 0.57
C PHE A 251 -11.21 15.55 -0.06
N ALA A 252 -10.84 16.11 -1.21
CA ALA A 252 -11.64 17.11 -1.91
C ALA A 252 -13.01 16.55 -2.33
N ASP A 253 -13.01 15.34 -2.89
CA ASP A 253 -14.21 14.70 -3.42
C ASP A 253 -15.18 14.26 -2.32
N GLN A 254 -14.69 13.72 -1.21
CA GLN A 254 -15.53 13.34 -0.06
C GLN A 254 -16.26 14.57 0.52
N ASN A 255 -15.59 15.73 0.54
CA ASN A 255 -16.17 16.98 1.01
C ASN A 255 -17.16 17.60 -0.01
N ALA A 256 -16.88 17.51 -1.32
CA ALA A 256 -17.72 18.10 -2.36
C ALA A 256 -18.91 17.22 -2.79
N PHE A 257 -18.70 15.90 -2.79
CA PHE A 257 -19.57 14.86 -3.35
C PHE A 257 -19.68 13.66 -2.38
N PRO A 258 -20.40 13.79 -1.25
CA PRO A 258 -20.40 12.77 -0.18
C PRO A 258 -20.99 11.40 -0.57
N ASN A 259 -21.68 11.30 -1.71
CA ASN A 259 -22.35 10.08 -2.18
C ASN A 259 -21.61 9.38 -3.34
N LEU A 260 -20.34 9.69 -3.56
CA LEU A 260 -19.54 8.98 -4.56
C LEU A 260 -19.36 7.52 -4.15
N ALA A 261 -19.55 6.62 -5.12
CA ALA A 261 -19.13 5.24 -4.95
C ALA A 261 -17.60 5.17 -4.82
N ALA A 262 -17.09 4.15 -4.12
CA ALA A 262 -15.65 3.99 -3.90
C ALA A 262 -14.83 3.98 -5.21
N TRP A 263 -15.34 3.33 -6.26
CA TRP A 263 -14.66 3.31 -7.55
C TRP A 263 -14.64 4.68 -8.25
N GLU A 264 -15.60 5.57 -7.97
CA GLU A 264 -15.63 6.92 -8.53
C GLU A 264 -14.58 7.81 -7.87
N LEU A 265 -14.39 7.67 -6.55
CA LEU A 265 -13.29 8.31 -5.82
C LEU A 265 -11.94 7.89 -6.42
N GLU A 266 -11.74 6.59 -6.59
CA GLU A 266 -10.54 6.00 -7.22
C GLU A 266 -10.33 6.49 -8.64
N TYR A 267 -11.39 6.57 -9.44
CA TYR A 267 -11.34 7.05 -10.81
C TYR A 267 -10.81 8.48 -10.87
N ARG A 268 -11.37 9.38 -10.05
CA ARG A 268 -10.98 10.80 -10.02
C ARG A 268 -9.55 10.97 -9.51
N ALA A 269 -9.16 10.27 -8.44
CA ALA A 269 -7.80 10.31 -7.91
C ALA A 269 -6.75 9.79 -8.91
N LYS A 270 -7.08 8.78 -9.71
CA LYS A 270 -6.17 8.27 -10.76
C LYS A 270 -6.03 9.20 -11.95
N LEU A 271 -7.07 9.96 -12.30
CA LEU A 271 -6.93 11.04 -13.26
C LEU A 271 -5.98 12.12 -12.76
N VAL A 272 -5.98 12.43 -11.45
CA VAL A 272 -4.99 13.32 -10.84
C VAL A 272 -3.58 12.76 -10.97
N GLU A 273 -3.37 11.48 -10.66
CA GLU A 273 -2.06 10.85 -10.82
C GLU A 273 -1.52 11.02 -12.25
N LEU A 274 -2.34 10.70 -13.27
CA LEU A 274 -1.94 10.82 -14.67
C LEU A 274 -1.82 12.28 -15.15
N ALA A 275 -2.57 13.20 -14.54
CA ALA A 275 -2.48 14.63 -14.87
C ALA A 275 -1.22 15.29 -14.32
N LEU A 276 -0.68 14.81 -13.20
CA LEU A 276 0.44 15.42 -12.49
C LEU A 276 1.78 14.69 -12.68
N ALA A 277 1.78 13.37 -12.87
CA ALA A 277 3.01 12.58 -12.97
C ALA A 277 3.79 12.87 -14.26
N GLN A 278 5.12 12.98 -14.15
CA GLN A 278 6.06 13.09 -15.26
C GLN A 278 6.91 11.82 -15.41
N GLU A 279 7.48 11.33 -14.32
CA GLU A 279 8.39 10.18 -14.32
C GLU A 279 7.63 8.87 -14.06
N VAL A 280 6.69 8.87 -13.10
CA VAL A 280 5.94 7.68 -12.73
C VAL A 280 4.77 7.39 -13.67
N SER A 281 4.39 8.34 -14.55
CA SER A 281 3.18 8.25 -15.36
C SER A 281 3.12 6.99 -16.23
N ALA A 282 4.25 6.55 -16.81
CA ALA A 282 4.30 5.35 -17.64
C ALA A 282 4.08 4.07 -16.81
N LYS A 283 4.72 3.97 -15.64
CA LYS A 283 4.56 2.83 -14.72
C LYS A 283 3.14 2.79 -14.14
N ARG A 284 2.58 3.95 -13.78
CA ARG A 284 1.19 4.07 -13.29
C ARG A 284 0.20 3.66 -14.36
N LEU A 285 0.34 4.18 -15.57
CA LEU A 285 -0.50 3.79 -16.70
C LEU A 285 -0.38 2.29 -17.00
N ALA A 286 0.84 1.73 -17.06
CA ALA A 286 1.05 0.30 -17.27
C ALA A 286 0.36 -0.56 -16.19
N THR A 287 0.37 -0.11 -14.94
CA THR A 287 -0.35 -0.78 -13.84
C THR A 287 -1.86 -0.71 -14.07
N MET A 288 -2.40 0.45 -14.47
CA MET A 288 -3.83 0.61 -14.75
C MET A 288 -4.27 -0.21 -15.98
N THR A 289 -3.41 -0.35 -16.99
CA THR A 289 -3.69 -1.17 -18.18
C THR A 289 -3.73 -2.66 -17.85
N THR A 290 -2.87 -3.13 -16.94
CA THR A 290 -2.75 -4.57 -16.64
C THR A 290 -3.61 -5.05 -15.46
N ALA A 291 -3.97 -4.17 -14.53
CA ALA A 291 -4.78 -4.50 -13.35
C ALA A 291 -6.22 -3.95 -13.47
N GLN A 292 -7.06 -4.67 -14.22
CA GLN A 292 -8.47 -4.29 -14.46
C GLN A 292 -9.43 -5.40 -14.00
N SER A 293 -10.64 -5.01 -13.61
CA SER A 293 -11.73 -5.94 -13.25
C SER A 293 -13.08 -5.36 -13.68
N ASP A 294 -14.02 -6.25 -13.95
CA ASP A 294 -15.45 -5.93 -14.15
C ASP A 294 -16.23 -5.84 -12.83
N ASP A 295 -15.60 -6.26 -11.73
CA ASP A 295 -16.17 -6.22 -10.39
C ASP A 295 -16.15 -4.80 -9.81
N ILE A 296 -17.33 -4.20 -9.66
CA ILE A 296 -17.51 -2.85 -9.11
C ILE A 296 -17.14 -2.77 -7.62
N ASP A 297 -17.18 -3.91 -6.92
CA ASP A 297 -16.79 -4.03 -5.51
C ASP A 297 -15.26 -4.13 -5.35
N SER A 298 -14.52 -4.15 -6.46
CA SER A 298 -13.06 -3.97 -6.51
C SER A 298 -12.71 -2.59 -7.07
N PRO A 299 -12.86 -1.51 -6.25
CA PRO A 299 -12.91 -0.13 -6.72
C PRO A 299 -11.64 0.29 -7.46
N HIS A 300 -10.45 -0.14 -7.00
CA HIS A 300 -9.21 0.20 -7.68
C HIS A 300 -9.16 -0.39 -9.11
N THR A 301 -9.41 -1.68 -9.28
CA THR A 301 -9.29 -2.33 -10.60
C THR A 301 -10.43 -1.94 -11.53
N TYR A 302 -11.62 -1.68 -11.00
CA TYR A 302 -12.73 -1.14 -11.79
C TYR A 302 -12.43 0.28 -12.26
N ALA A 303 -11.94 1.15 -11.37
CA ALA A 303 -11.51 2.50 -11.72
C ALA A 303 -10.40 2.52 -12.78
N ASN A 304 -9.43 1.60 -12.70
CA ASN A 304 -8.38 1.47 -13.72
C ASN A 304 -8.99 1.23 -15.11
N LYS A 305 -9.94 0.29 -15.21
CA LYS A 305 -10.68 0.01 -16.45
C LYS A 305 -11.39 1.27 -16.96
N ARG A 306 -12.10 1.97 -16.08
CA ARG A 306 -12.84 3.20 -16.43
C ARG A 306 -11.91 4.31 -16.93
N VAL A 307 -10.79 4.56 -16.23
CA VAL A 307 -9.78 5.56 -16.64
C VAL A 307 -9.23 5.23 -18.02
N VAL A 308 -8.78 3.99 -18.24
CA VAL A 308 -8.21 3.58 -19.54
C VAL A 308 -9.24 3.71 -20.65
N ALA A 309 -10.49 3.26 -20.43
CA ALA A 309 -11.55 3.36 -21.43
C ALA A 309 -11.89 4.81 -21.80
N ASP A 310 -12.10 5.67 -20.80
CA ASP A 310 -12.50 7.06 -21.04
C ASP A 310 -11.37 7.88 -21.67
N LEU A 311 -10.12 7.64 -21.26
CA LEU A 311 -8.95 8.26 -21.90
C LEU A 311 -8.76 7.76 -23.33
N THR A 312 -8.97 6.47 -23.60
CA THR A 312 -8.91 5.93 -24.97
C THR A 312 -9.95 6.61 -25.85
N ALA A 313 -11.19 6.74 -25.37
CA ALA A 313 -12.27 7.43 -26.09
C ALA A 313 -11.92 8.89 -26.37
N ARG A 314 -11.37 9.62 -25.39
CA ARG A 314 -10.94 11.02 -25.53
C ARG A 314 -9.77 11.19 -26.48
N LEU A 315 -8.78 10.28 -26.43
CA LEU A 315 -7.54 10.37 -27.21
C LEU A 315 -7.70 9.81 -28.63
N GLY A 316 -8.71 8.97 -28.88
CA GLY A 316 -8.92 8.23 -30.13
C GLY A 316 -7.88 7.12 -30.37
N VAL A 317 -6.97 6.90 -29.43
CA VAL A 317 -5.92 5.87 -29.43
C VAL A 317 -5.65 5.44 -27.98
N ALA A 318 -4.95 4.32 -27.79
CA ALA A 318 -4.62 3.85 -26.45
C ALA A 318 -3.75 4.89 -25.70
N PRO A 319 -3.94 5.07 -24.38
CA PRO A 319 -3.27 6.15 -23.64
C PRO A 319 -1.74 5.99 -23.54
N ASP A 320 -1.21 4.78 -23.75
CA ASP A 320 0.22 4.46 -23.78
C ASP A 320 0.89 4.76 -25.13
N GLN A 321 0.10 5.11 -26.15
CA GLN A 321 0.56 5.46 -27.50
C GLN A 321 0.69 6.97 -27.73
N VAL A 322 0.48 7.79 -26.70
CA VAL A 322 0.55 9.25 -26.81
C VAL A 322 1.68 9.83 -25.98
N SER A 323 2.11 11.05 -26.29
CA SER A 323 3.08 11.76 -25.47
C SER A 323 2.50 12.03 -24.07
N ILE A 324 3.39 12.08 -23.06
CA ILE A 324 3.00 12.33 -21.68
C ILE A 324 2.21 13.63 -21.52
N THR A 325 2.58 14.71 -22.22
CA THR A 325 1.86 15.98 -22.20
C THR A 325 0.43 15.85 -22.75
N ARG A 326 0.24 15.01 -23.77
CA ARG A 326 -1.10 14.75 -24.33
C ARG A 326 -1.94 13.91 -23.37
N LEU A 327 -1.33 12.93 -22.70
CA LEU A 327 -1.97 12.12 -21.64
C LEU A 327 -2.40 12.99 -20.45
N GLN A 328 -1.48 13.80 -19.92
CA GLN A 328 -1.74 14.69 -18.78
C GLN A 328 -2.89 15.65 -19.06
N ARG A 329 -2.90 16.26 -20.26
CA ARG A 329 -4.00 17.13 -20.69
C ARG A 329 -5.32 16.36 -20.77
N ALA A 330 -5.33 15.18 -21.38
CA ALA A 330 -6.52 14.36 -21.48
C ALA A 330 -7.07 13.96 -20.11
N ALA A 331 -6.20 13.60 -19.16
CA ALA A 331 -6.59 13.27 -17.79
C ALA A 331 -7.18 14.48 -17.04
N ARG A 332 -6.55 15.65 -17.16
CA ARG A 332 -7.06 16.91 -16.59
C ARG A 332 -8.43 17.28 -17.16
N ASP A 333 -8.58 17.24 -18.49
CA ASP A 333 -9.84 17.59 -19.14
C ASP A 333 -10.95 16.60 -18.76
N GLN A 334 -10.62 15.31 -18.63
CA GLN A 334 -11.56 14.28 -18.18
C GLN A 334 -12.05 14.53 -16.75
N LEU A 335 -11.14 14.88 -15.83
CA LEU A 335 -11.49 15.18 -14.44
C LEU A 335 -12.40 16.41 -14.34
N VAL A 336 -12.03 17.50 -15.03
CA VAL A 336 -12.82 18.74 -15.05
C VAL A 336 -14.22 18.52 -15.63
N GLU A 337 -14.33 17.72 -16.69
CA GLU A 337 -15.63 17.40 -17.29
C GLU A 337 -16.49 16.57 -16.34
N ASP A 338 -15.89 15.60 -15.64
CA ASP A 338 -16.57 14.81 -14.62
C ASP A 338 -17.12 15.68 -13.48
N THR A 339 -16.32 16.61 -12.97
CA THR A 339 -16.74 17.59 -11.96
C THR A 339 -17.92 18.43 -12.43
N ARG A 340 -17.90 18.93 -13.68
CA ARG A 340 -19.02 19.70 -14.24
C ARG A 340 -20.30 18.87 -14.28
N ARG A 341 -20.23 17.60 -14.72
CA ARG A 341 -21.40 16.71 -14.75
C ARG A 341 -21.99 16.50 -13.36
N ARG A 342 -21.13 16.29 -12.35
CA ARG A 342 -21.56 16.10 -10.95
C ARG A 342 -22.19 17.36 -10.36
N ASN A 343 -21.60 18.52 -10.59
CA ASN A 343 -22.17 19.80 -10.15
C ASN A 343 -23.53 20.07 -10.81
N ALA A 344 -23.67 19.76 -12.11
CA ALA A 344 -24.95 19.88 -12.80
C ALA A 344 -26.02 18.91 -12.27
N ALA A 345 -25.62 17.70 -11.86
CA ALA A 345 -26.53 16.74 -11.23
C ALA A 345 -26.97 17.16 -9.83
N LYS A 346 -26.11 17.83 -9.04
CA LYS A 346 -26.43 18.39 -7.71
C LYS A 346 -27.42 19.56 -7.77
N ALA A 347 -27.44 20.29 -8.88
CA ALA A 347 -28.30 21.46 -9.09
C ALA A 347 -29.72 21.10 -9.60
N ARG A 348 -29.97 19.82 -9.88
CA ARG A 348 -31.28 19.27 -10.24
C ARG A 348 -31.90 18.60 -9.03
#